data_AF-A0AAN7GKS3-F1
#
_entry.id   AF-A0AAN7GKS3-F1
#
_cell.length_a   1.000
_cell.length_b   1.000
_cell.length_c   1.000
_cell.angle_alpha   90.00
_cell.angle_beta   90.00
_cell.angle_gamma   90.00
#
_symmetry.space_group_name_H-M   'P 1'
#
loop_
_entity.id
_entity.type
_entity.pdbx_description
1 polymer ?
#
loop_
_entity_poly.entity_id
_entity_poly.type
_entity_poly.pdbx_seq_one_letter_code
_entity_poly.pdbx_strand_id
1 'polypeptide(L)'
;MSRGEGTSRSRAQAPTPSRYESQKRRDWKTFGQYLRNQRPPVPLSQCKCSHVLDFLRHLDQFGKTKVHLQGCMFYGQPEAMTPCTCPLRQAWGSLDALIGRLRAAYEENGSPPETNPFAGDAIRDYLREVRECQAKARGIRYRKKKKKVAAAHQPGGHGSVDHESNTAVQFY
;
A
#
# COMPACT_ATOMS: atom_id res chain seq x y z
N MET A 1 20.34 -0.43 67.36
CA MET A 1 20.42 -1.27 66.14
C MET A 1 19.62 -0.57 65.05
N SER A 2 20.32 0.05 64.10
CA SER A 2 19.75 0.89 63.03
C SER A 2 19.09 0.07 61.93
N ARG A 3 17.91 0.50 61.48
CA ARG A 3 17.24 -0.04 60.28
C ARG A 3 17.82 0.62 59.04
N GLY A 4 18.37 -0.17 58.13
CA GLY A 4 18.78 0.28 56.80
C GLY A 4 17.63 0.11 55.80
N GLU A 5 17.12 1.22 55.28
CA GLU A 5 16.19 1.23 54.15
C GLU A 5 16.99 1.15 52.84
N GLY A 6 16.90 0.01 52.16
CA GLY A 6 17.36 -0.14 50.78
C GLY A 6 16.32 0.42 49.81
N THR A 7 16.56 1.60 49.25
CA THR A 7 15.73 2.13 48.15
C THR A 7 16.14 1.45 46.83
N SER A 8 15.39 0.42 46.44
CA SER A 8 15.49 -0.18 45.11
C SER A 8 14.88 0.79 44.09
N ARG A 9 15.73 1.60 43.45
CA ARG A 9 15.33 2.45 42.33
C ARG A 9 14.99 1.57 41.13
N SER A 10 13.70 1.27 40.96
CA SER A 10 13.15 0.67 39.75
C SER A 10 13.43 1.59 38.56
N ARG A 11 14.44 1.24 37.76
CA ARG A 11 14.78 1.93 36.52
C ARG A 11 13.67 1.62 35.52
N ALA A 12 12.67 2.50 35.43
CA ALA A 12 11.59 2.39 34.45
C ALA A 12 12.21 2.29 33.04
N GLN A 13 12.12 1.11 32.42
CA GLN A 13 12.50 0.94 31.03
C GLN A 13 11.51 1.73 30.19
N ALA A 14 12.03 2.67 29.38
CA ALA A 14 11.20 3.38 28.42
C ALA A 14 10.48 2.34 27.53
N PRO A 15 9.17 2.49 27.28
CA PRO A 15 8.41 1.54 26.48
C PRO A 15 9.04 1.45 25.09
N THR A 16 9.18 0.21 24.59
CA THR A 16 9.70 -0.01 23.24
C THR A 16 8.72 0.62 22.23
N PRO A 17 9.20 1.44 21.28
CA PRO A 17 8.32 2.07 20.32
C PRO A 17 7.63 1.00 19.47
N SER A 18 6.35 1.21 19.17
CA SER A 18 5.59 0.37 18.23
C SER A 18 6.39 0.13 16.94
N ARG A 19 6.15 -1.01 16.30
CA ARG A 19 6.72 -1.33 14.97
C ARG A 19 6.52 -0.18 13.98
N TYR A 20 5.34 0.45 14.01
CA TYR A 20 5.03 1.60 13.17
C TYR A 20 5.92 2.80 13.48
N GLU A 21 6.06 3.15 14.76
CA GLU A 21 6.89 4.26 15.23
C GLU A 21 8.37 4.08 14.86
N SER A 22 8.89 2.87 15.05
CA SER A 22 10.25 2.53 14.65
C SER A 22 10.46 2.68 13.14
N GLN A 23 9.48 2.28 12.33
CA GLN A 23 9.56 2.42 10.87
C GLN A 23 9.49 3.89 10.45
N LYS A 24 8.55 4.66 11.00
CA LYS A 24 8.39 6.10 10.75
C LYS A 24 9.67 6.86 11.06
N ARG A 25 10.29 6.58 12.22
CA ARG A 25 11.57 7.21 12.62
C ARG A 25 12.70 6.88 11.64
N ARG A 26 12.79 5.64 11.16
CA ARG A 26 13.80 5.25 10.15
C ARG A 26 13.57 5.98 8.83
N ASP A 27 12.34 6.00 8.35
CA ASP A 27 11.99 6.63 7.09
C ASP A 27 12.27 8.15 7.13
N TRP A 28 11.92 8.79 8.24
CA TRP A 28 12.24 10.19 8.50
C TRP A 28 13.75 10.46 8.47
N LYS A 29 14.54 9.62 9.15
CA LYS A 29 16.01 9.72 9.14
C LYS A 29 16.58 9.55 7.74
N THR A 30 16.09 8.57 6.98
CA THR A 30 16.50 8.32 5.60
C THR A 30 16.18 9.51 4.70
N PHE A 31 14.98 10.08 4.81
CA PHE A 31 14.60 11.27 4.04
C PHE A 31 15.48 12.48 4.40
N GLY A 32 15.71 12.74 5.69
CA GLY A 32 16.60 13.82 6.13
C GLY A 32 18.06 13.62 5.68
N GLN A 33 18.54 12.38 5.58
CA GLN A 33 19.84 12.08 5.00
C GLN A 33 19.86 12.33 3.48
N TYR A 34 18.80 11.95 2.77
CA TYR A 34 18.67 12.22 1.34
C TYR A 34 18.74 13.72 1.02
N LEU A 35 18.06 14.56 1.80
CA LEU A 35 18.10 16.02 1.63
C LEU A 35 19.49 16.62 1.88
N ARG A 36 20.21 16.13 2.90
CA ARG A 36 21.59 16.55 3.19
C ARG A 36 22.58 16.14 2.10
N ASN A 37 22.29 15.08 1.37
CA ASN A 37 23.14 14.59 0.27
C ASN A 37 22.87 15.31 -1.07
N GLN A 38 21.88 16.20 -1.14
CA GLN A 38 21.64 17.02 -2.32
C GLN A 38 22.79 18.00 -2.57
N ARG A 39 22.91 18.49 -3.80
CA ARG A 39 23.91 19.49 -4.20
C ARG A 39 23.20 20.68 -4.85
N PRO A 40 22.98 21.79 -4.12
CA PRO A 40 23.34 22.04 -2.71
C PRO A 40 22.46 21.27 -1.71
N PRO A 41 22.93 21.05 -0.46
CA PRO A 41 22.12 20.42 0.59
C PRO A 41 20.84 21.21 0.86
N VAL A 42 19.73 20.52 1.08
CA VAL A 42 18.41 21.13 1.28
C VAL A 42 18.02 21.03 2.76
N PRO A 43 17.88 22.15 3.49
CA PRO A 43 17.29 22.13 4.84
C PRO A 43 15.83 21.69 4.80
N LEU A 44 15.35 21.01 5.85
CA LEU A 44 13.94 20.59 5.95
C LEU A 44 12.95 21.76 5.83
N SER A 45 13.32 22.95 6.35
CA SER A 45 12.52 24.19 6.24
C SER A 45 12.38 24.70 4.81
N GLN A 46 13.29 24.32 3.91
CA GLN A 46 13.26 24.67 2.48
C GLN A 46 12.81 23.48 1.62
N CYS A 47 12.42 22.37 2.25
CA CYS A 47 11.88 21.22 1.55
C CYS A 47 10.60 21.59 0.82
N LYS A 48 10.45 21.08 -0.40
CA LYS A 48 9.32 21.34 -1.30
C LYS A 48 8.83 20.01 -1.83
N CYS A 49 7.63 19.98 -2.39
CA CYS A 49 7.08 18.77 -3.01
C CYS A 49 8.00 18.18 -4.10
N SER A 50 8.75 19.00 -4.83
CA SER A 50 9.74 18.53 -5.82
C SER A 50 10.80 17.62 -5.20
N HIS A 51 11.39 18.03 -4.07
CA HIS A 51 12.39 17.23 -3.36
C HIS A 51 11.82 15.90 -2.87
N VAL A 52 10.53 15.89 -2.48
CA VAL A 52 9.82 14.66 -2.11
C VAL A 52 9.64 13.75 -3.33
N LEU A 53 9.22 14.29 -4.48
CA LEU A 53 9.10 13.51 -5.72
C LEU A 53 10.43 12.91 -6.15
N ASP A 54 11.51 13.68 -6.10
CA ASP A 54 12.84 13.20 -6.46
C ASP A 54 13.31 12.11 -5.49
N PHE A 55 13.01 12.24 -4.20
CA PHE A 55 13.24 11.17 -3.23
C PHE A 55 12.49 9.89 -3.60
N LEU A 56 11.18 9.98 -3.93
CA LEU A 56 10.41 8.80 -4.33
C LEU A 56 10.98 8.13 -5.59
N ARG A 57 11.45 8.91 -6.57
CA ARG A 57 12.13 8.37 -7.77
C ARG A 57 13.48 7.76 -7.43
N HIS A 58 14.23 8.34 -6.51
CA HIS A 58 15.49 7.78 -6.04
C HIS A 58 15.31 6.39 -5.41
N LEU A 59 14.19 6.16 -4.69
CA LEU A 59 13.89 4.86 -4.10
C LEU A 59 13.68 3.75 -5.12
N ASP A 60 13.34 4.05 -6.37
CA ASP A 60 13.21 3.04 -7.42
C ASP A 60 14.52 2.29 -7.69
N GLN A 61 15.68 2.89 -7.39
CA GLN A 61 16.99 2.22 -7.50
C GLN A 61 17.11 1.00 -6.58
N PHE A 62 16.35 0.99 -5.48
CA PHE A 62 16.29 -0.10 -4.50
C PHE A 62 14.98 -0.89 -4.62
N GLY A 63 14.24 -0.70 -5.72
CA GLY A 63 12.99 -1.35 -6.02
C GLY A 63 13.15 -2.86 -6.19
N LYS A 64 12.10 -3.60 -5.82
CA LYS A 64 12.02 -5.06 -6.03
C LYS A 64 10.90 -5.47 -6.97
N THR A 65 10.05 -4.52 -7.38
CA THR A 65 8.91 -4.81 -8.25
C THR A 65 9.31 -4.59 -9.70
N LYS A 66 9.20 -5.62 -10.53
CA LYS A 66 9.34 -5.47 -11.99
C LYS A 66 8.15 -4.68 -12.54
N VAL A 67 8.43 -3.60 -13.28
CA VAL A 67 7.40 -2.79 -13.94
C VAL A 67 7.65 -2.81 -15.45
N HIS A 68 6.81 -3.54 -16.16
CA HIS A 68 6.92 -3.67 -17.62
C HIS A 68 6.60 -2.34 -18.32
N LEU A 69 7.45 -1.96 -19.27
CA LEU A 69 7.23 -0.81 -20.14
C LEU A 69 6.26 -1.17 -21.27
N GLN A 70 5.56 -0.19 -21.86
CA GLN A 70 4.52 -0.44 -22.86
C GLN A 70 4.99 -1.23 -24.10
N GLY A 71 6.28 -1.15 -24.47
CA GLY A 71 6.88 -1.94 -25.55
C GLY A 71 7.37 -3.34 -25.14
N CYS A 72 7.19 -3.74 -23.88
CA CYS A 72 7.58 -5.06 -23.41
C CYS A 72 6.52 -6.10 -23.79
N MET A 73 6.94 -7.27 -24.26
CA MET A 73 6.03 -8.39 -24.56
C MET A 73 5.23 -8.89 -23.35
N PHE A 74 5.69 -8.59 -22.14
CA PHE A 74 5.01 -8.90 -20.88
C PHE A 74 4.12 -7.77 -20.36
N TYR A 75 4.03 -6.64 -21.09
CA TYR A 75 3.16 -5.55 -20.68
C TYR A 75 1.70 -6.01 -20.67
N GLY A 76 1.04 -5.90 -19.52
CA GLY A 76 -0.33 -6.35 -19.37
C GLY A 76 -0.48 -7.87 -19.16
N GLN A 77 0.62 -8.58 -18.90
CA GLN A 77 0.60 -10.00 -18.58
C GLN A 77 0.90 -10.21 -17.07
N PRO A 78 0.16 -11.10 -16.38
CA PRO A 78 0.36 -11.34 -14.95
C PRO A 78 1.62 -12.15 -14.64
N GLU A 79 2.10 -12.97 -15.58
CA GLU A 79 3.27 -13.85 -15.42
C GLU A 79 4.27 -13.61 -16.56
N ALA A 80 5.55 -13.41 -16.22
CA ALA A 80 6.61 -13.28 -17.22
C ALA A 80 7.28 -14.65 -17.43
N MET A 81 7.12 -15.22 -18.63
CA MET A 81 7.69 -16.54 -18.96
C MET A 81 9.17 -16.50 -19.32
N THR A 82 9.69 -15.33 -19.72
CA THR A 82 11.11 -15.13 -20.03
C THR A 82 11.62 -13.83 -19.39
N PRO A 83 12.95 -13.70 -19.15
CA PRO A 83 13.49 -12.48 -18.55
C PRO A 83 13.32 -11.26 -19.48
N CYS A 84 13.07 -10.09 -18.88
CA CYS A 84 13.04 -8.82 -19.60
C CYS A 84 13.88 -7.74 -18.91
N THR A 85 14.34 -6.79 -19.70
CA THR A 85 15.17 -5.64 -19.29
C THR A 85 14.38 -4.52 -18.60
N CYS A 86 13.09 -4.74 -18.33
CA CYS A 86 12.26 -3.73 -17.67
C CYS A 86 12.81 -3.40 -16.26
N PRO A 87 12.69 -2.13 -15.83
CA PRO A 87 13.27 -1.69 -14.57
C PRO A 87 12.58 -2.34 -13.37
N LEU A 88 13.34 -2.47 -12.28
CA LEU A 88 12.78 -2.68 -10.95
C LEU A 88 12.45 -1.32 -10.33
N ARG A 89 11.31 -1.25 -9.64
CA ARG A 89 10.80 -0.04 -9.00
C ARG A 89 10.18 -0.37 -7.65
N GLN A 90 9.91 0.65 -6.84
CA GLN A 90 9.14 0.47 -5.62
C GLN A 90 7.70 0.07 -5.95
N ALA A 91 7.11 -0.80 -5.13
CA ALA A 91 5.69 -1.08 -5.25
C ALA A 91 4.89 0.17 -4.85
N TRP A 92 3.81 0.47 -5.57
CA TRP A 92 2.94 1.60 -5.26
C TRP A 92 2.53 1.66 -3.77
N GLY A 93 2.09 0.53 -3.21
CA GLY A 93 1.65 0.47 -1.81
C GLY A 93 2.77 0.75 -0.80
N SER A 94 4.04 0.49 -1.16
CA SER A 94 5.19 0.84 -0.32
C SER A 94 5.46 2.35 -0.32
N LEU A 95 5.33 3.01 -1.48
CA LEU A 95 5.47 4.46 -1.61
C LEU A 95 4.34 5.20 -0.89
N ASP A 96 3.10 4.74 -1.06
CA ASP A 96 1.92 5.34 -0.41
C ASP A 96 2.04 5.27 1.13
N ALA A 97 2.37 4.09 1.65
CA ALA A 97 2.58 3.90 3.09
C ALA A 97 3.77 4.72 3.63
N LEU A 98 4.84 4.89 2.83
CA LEU A 98 5.98 5.74 3.19
C LEU A 98 5.57 7.21 3.30
N ILE A 99 4.84 7.73 2.31
CA ILE A 99 4.33 9.10 2.33
C ILE A 99 3.41 9.34 3.53
N GLY A 100 2.52 8.39 3.85
CA GLY A 100 1.70 8.47 5.07
C GLY A 100 2.53 8.60 6.34
N ARG A 101 3.60 7.80 6.48
CA ARG A 101 4.51 7.90 7.62
C ARG A 101 5.29 9.21 7.65
N LEU A 102 5.76 9.71 6.51
CA LEU A 102 6.50 10.97 6.44
C LEU A 102 5.61 12.19 6.74
N ARG A 103 4.32 12.17 6.35
CA ARG A 103 3.34 13.19 6.76
C ARG A 103 3.20 13.24 8.28
N ALA A 104 2.94 12.08 8.90
CA ALA A 104 2.83 11.97 10.36
C ALA A 104 4.11 12.41 11.08
N ALA A 105 5.28 12.02 10.56
CA ALA A 105 6.56 12.45 11.12
C ALA A 105 6.76 13.97 11.04
N TYR A 106 6.33 14.61 9.95
CA TYR A 106 6.45 16.06 9.78
C TYR A 106 5.61 16.82 10.81
N GLU A 107 4.37 16.39 11.02
CA GLU A 107 3.45 16.98 12.00
C GLU A 107 3.97 16.82 13.44
N GLU A 108 4.53 15.65 13.78
CA GLU A 108 5.12 15.39 15.10
C GLU A 108 6.38 16.21 15.39
N ASN A 109 7.07 16.71 14.37
CA ASN A 109 8.21 17.63 14.55
C ASN A 109 7.75 19.10 14.72
N GLY A 110 6.46 19.34 14.98
CA GLY A 110 5.92 20.67 15.33
C GLY A 110 5.70 21.59 14.12
N SER A 111 5.70 21.05 12.91
CA SER A 111 5.44 21.83 11.70
C SER A 111 3.94 21.80 11.35
N PRO A 112 3.35 22.93 10.91
CA PRO A 112 1.93 22.97 10.60
C PRO A 112 1.57 22.08 9.40
N PRO A 113 0.40 21.43 9.40
CA PRO A 113 -0.01 20.53 8.32
C PRO A 113 -0.16 21.24 6.97
N GLU A 114 -0.49 22.54 6.97
CA GLU A 114 -0.67 23.34 5.74
C GLU A 114 0.62 23.53 4.93
N THR A 115 1.79 23.54 5.60
CA THR A 115 3.09 23.67 4.92
C THR A 115 3.73 22.32 4.62
N ASN A 116 3.00 21.22 4.82
CA ASN A 116 3.56 19.88 4.73
C ASN A 116 3.93 19.53 3.27
N PRO A 117 5.22 19.35 2.94
CA PRO A 117 5.66 19.09 1.57
C PRO A 117 5.21 17.72 1.06
N PHE A 118 4.84 16.80 1.96
CA PHE A 118 4.33 15.48 1.61
C PHE A 118 2.83 15.49 1.30
N ALA A 119 2.10 16.56 1.68
CA ALA A 119 0.65 16.69 1.48
C ALA A 119 0.24 17.32 0.14
N GLY A 120 1.21 17.81 -0.66
CA GLY A 120 0.93 18.51 -1.91
C GLY A 120 0.29 17.66 -3.02
N ASP A 121 -0.45 18.32 -3.90
CA ASP A 121 -1.21 17.70 -5.01
C ASP A 121 -0.34 16.90 -5.95
N ALA A 122 0.84 17.42 -6.28
CA ALA A 122 1.81 16.73 -7.12
C ALA A 122 2.22 15.36 -6.56
N ILE A 123 2.24 15.18 -5.24
CA ILE A 123 2.51 13.87 -4.61
C ILE A 123 1.33 12.92 -4.82
N ARG A 124 0.10 13.43 -4.66
CA ARG A 124 -1.13 12.65 -4.86
C ARG A 124 -1.24 12.18 -6.31
N ASP A 125 -0.97 13.05 -7.26
CA ASP A 125 -1.01 12.75 -8.68
C ASP A 125 0.09 11.77 -9.09
N TYR A 126 1.31 11.96 -8.58
CA TYR A 126 2.39 10.99 -8.78
C TYR A 126 2.02 9.58 -8.28
N LEU A 127 1.48 9.46 -7.06
CA LEU A 127 1.07 8.17 -6.52
C LEU A 127 -0.07 7.54 -7.35
N ARG A 128 -1.01 8.35 -7.86
CA ARG A 128 -2.08 7.90 -8.75
C ARG A 128 -1.52 7.36 -10.07
N GLU A 129 -0.61 8.09 -10.70
CA GLU A 129 0.04 7.68 -11.94
C GLU A 129 0.83 6.38 -11.75
N VAL A 130 1.63 6.27 -10.68
CA VAL A 130 2.38 5.05 -10.37
C VAL A 130 1.45 3.86 -10.17
N ARG A 131 0.31 4.06 -9.48
CA ARG A 131 -0.70 3.00 -9.30
C ARG A 131 -1.24 2.51 -10.63
N GLU A 132 -1.60 3.42 -11.52
CA GLU A 132 -2.16 3.11 -12.83
C GLU A 132 -1.13 2.42 -13.73
N CYS A 133 0.09 2.95 -13.79
CA CYS A 133 1.20 2.36 -14.55
C CYS A 133 1.51 0.94 -14.09
N GLN A 134 1.58 0.69 -12.78
CA GLN A 134 1.82 -0.66 -12.25
C GLN A 134 0.64 -1.60 -12.49
N ALA A 135 -0.61 -1.12 -12.39
CA ALA A 135 -1.80 -1.93 -12.65
C ALA A 135 -1.88 -2.36 -14.13
N LYS A 136 -1.61 -1.43 -15.05
CA LYS A 136 -1.53 -1.71 -16.50
C LYS A 136 -0.40 -2.69 -16.81
N ALA A 137 0.79 -2.47 -16.24
CA ALA A 137 1.95 -3.33 -16.48
C ALA A 137 1.71 -4.79 -16.04
N ARG A 138 0.96 -5.02 -14.97
CA ARG A 138 0.63 -6.37 -14.45
C ARG A 138 -0.59 -7.01 -15.10
N GLY A 139 -1.28 -6.32 -16.01
CA GLY A 139 -2.46 -6.89 -16.67
C GLY A 139 -3.69 -7.04 -15.80
N ILE A 140 -3.74 -6.36 -14.64
CA ILE A 140 -4.89 -6.43 -13.74
C ILE A 140 -6.03 -5.63 -14.38
N ARG A 141 -6.77 -6.25 -15.30
CA ARG A 141 -8.11 -5.75 -15.66
C ARG A 141 -8.96 -5.95 -14.42
N TYR A 142 -9.43 -4.86 -13.83
CA TYR A 142 -10.40 -4.90 -12.75
C TYR A 142 -11.68 -5.55 -13.28
N ARG A 143 -11.79 -6.89 -13.23
CA ARG A 143 -13.10 -7.54 -13.34
C ARG A 143 -13.86 -7.06 -12.12
N LYS A 144 -14.72 -6.04 -12.30
CA LYS A 144 -15.86 -5.82 -11.40
C LYS A 144 -16.57 -7.16 -11.31
N LYS A 145 -16.34 -7.91 -10.22
CA LYS A 145 -17.28 -8.97 -9.82
C LYS A 145 -18.60 -8.24 -9.62
N LYS A 146 -19.49 -8.28 -10.62
CA LYS A 146 -20.90 -8.00 -10.40
C LYS A 146 -21.31 -8.94 -9.28
N LYS A 147 -21.56 -8.40 -8.10
CA LYS A 147 -22.12 -9.11 -6.97
C LYS A 147 -23.44 -9.71 -7.50
N LYS A 148 -23.49 -11.03 -7.69
CA LYS A 148 -24.77 -11.71 -7.87
C LYS A 148 -25.52 -11.46 -6.57
N VAL A 149 -26.49 -10.57 -6.59
CA VAL A 149 -27.50 -10.48 -5.56
C VAL A 149 -28.26 -11.80 -5.68
N ALA A 150 -27.96 -12.75 -4.80
CA ALA A 150 -28.85 -13.89 -4.60
C ALA A 150 -30.12 -13.32 -3.98
N ALA A 151 -31.15 -13.14 -4.81
CA ALA A 151 -32.49 -12.88 -4.34
C ALA A 151 -32.96 -14.12 -3.57
N ALA A 152 -32.92 -14.04 -2.24
CA ALA A 152 -33.70 -14.90 -1.38
C ALA A 152 -35.12 -14.35 -1.35
N HIS A 153 -36.06 -15.07 -1.95
CA HIS A 153 -37.47 -15.04 -1.54
C HIS A 153 -38.18 -16.32 -2.01
N GLN A 154 -38.39 -17.24 -1.08
CA GLN A 154 -39.49 -18.20 -1.16
C GLN A 154 -40.78 -17.48 -0.77
N PRO A 155 -41.94 -17.92 -1.27
CA PRO A 155 -42.91 -18.46 -0.33
C PRO A 155 -43.53 -19.78 -0.82
N GLY A 156 -43.80 -20.69 0.12
CA GLY A 156 -44.50 -21.95 -0.13
C GLY A 156 -46.03 -21.83 -0.03
N GLY A 157 -46.72 -22.92 -0.38
CA GLY A 157 -48.08 -23.21 0.11
C GLY A 157 -49.08 -23.88 -0.86
N HIS A 158 -49.17 -25.22 -0.79
CA HIS A 158 -50.39 -26.03 -0.55
C HIS A 158 -51.40 -26.45 -1.66
N GLY A 159 -51.54 -27.79 -1.83
CA GLY A 159 -52.76 -28.59 -2.23
C GLY A 159 -53.09 -28.74 -3.73
N SER A 160 -53.60 -29.84 -4.32
CA SER A 160 -54.14 -31.13 -3.84
C SER A 160 -54.42 -32.10 -5.05
N VAL A 161 -54.30 -33.41 -4.82
CA VAL A 161 -55.02 -34.62 -5.37
C VAL A 161 -55.14 -35.00 -6.87
N ASP A 162 -54.63 -36.21 -7.15
CA ASP A 162 -55.17 -37.43 -7.81
C ASP A 162 -55.75 -37.48 -9.25
N HIS A 163 -55.17 -38.34 -10.10
CA HIS A 163 -55.81 -39.43 -10.91
C HIS A 163 -54.75 -40.11 -11.83
N GLU A 164 -54.27 -41.33 -11.58
CA GLU A 164 -54.80 -42.66 -11.99
C GLU A 164 -54.33 -43.18 -13.38
N SER A 165 -53.90 -44.46 -13.38
CA SER A 165 -53.97 -45.45 -14.49
C SER A 165 -52.86 -45.53 -15.57
N ASN A 166 -51.80 -46.27 -15.22
CA ASN A 166 -51.40 -47.58 -15.78
C ASN A 166 -51.79 -47.96 -17.23
N THR A 167 -50.82 -48.15 -18.14
CA THR A 167 -50.67 -49.36 -19.01
C THR A 167 -49.33 -49.32 -19.79
N ALA A 168 -48.50 -50.36 -19.67
CA ALA A 168 -48.17 -51.36 -20.70
C ALA A 168 -46.98 -51.08 -21.67
N VAL A 169 -46.01 -52.00 -21.56
CA VAL A 169 -45.30 -52.74 -22.63
C VAL A 169 -44.22 -51.97 -23.43
N GLN A 170 -42.91 -52.19 -23.25
CA GLN A 170 -42.02 -53.32 -23.62
C GLN A 170 -41.38 -53.20 -25.03
N PHE A 171 -40.06 -53.44 -25.04
CA PHE A 171 -39.15 -53.80 -26.15
C PHE A 171 -38.73 -52.69 -27.14
N TYR A 172 -37.46 -52.56 -27.55
CA TYR A 172 -36.27 -53.42 -27.47
C TYR A 172 -35.07 -52.69 -26.85
#